data_AF-A0AA88VHL6-F1
#
_entry.id   AF-A0AA88VHL6-F1
#
_cell.length_a   1.000
_cell.length_b   1.000
_cell.length_c   1.000
_cell.angle_alpha   90.00
_cell.angle_beta   90.00
_cell.angle_gamma   90.00
#
_symmetry.space_group_name_H-M   'P 1'
#
loop_
_entity.id
_entity.type
_entity.pdbx_description
1 polymer ?
#
loop_
_entity_poly.entity_id
_entity_poly.type
_entity_poly.pdbx_seq_one_letter_code
_entity_poly.pdbx_strand_id
1 'polypeptide(L)'
;MTRNGTQSIGECSSSTSASSQQDVEDDRMIAVVLSEEYAKLDGALGRRLSNLAPVALFILDKLIRKFSRSHPRLNIYGLYEVKVSGDGNCQFRALSDQIYRSPEYHKHVRKEVVKQLKDSRPLYEGYVPMKYKHYYKKMAK
;
A
#
# COMPACT_ATOMS: atom_id res chain seq x y z
N MET A 1 41.74 -23.91 -37.35
CA MET A 1 42.11 -23.21 -38.59
C MET A 1 40.96 -22.30 -38.98
N THR A 2 41.30 -21.06 -39.26
CA THR A 2 40.52 -19.85 -39.55
C THR A 2 39.57 -19.93 -40.75
N ARG A 3 38.42 -19.23 -40.69
CA ARG A 3 38.08 -18.20 -41.71
C ARG A 3 37.03 -17.19 -41.20
N ASN A 4 37.39 -15.91 -41.35
CA ASN A 4 36.64 -14.69 -41.10
C ASN A 4 35.93 -14.17 -42.37
N GLY A 5 34.97 -13.25 -42.17
CA GLY A 5 34.55 -12.18 -43.09
C GLY A 5 33.22 -12.44 -43.82
N THR A 6 32.29 -11.50 -44.04
CA THR A 6 32.30 -10.03 -43.95
C THR A 6 30.87 -9.49 -44.25
N GLN A 7 30.53 -8.34 -43.64
CA GLN A 7 29.64 -7.24 -44.12
C GLN A 7 28.10 -7.44 -44.24
N SER A 8 27.36 -6.57 -43.54
CA SER A 8 26.45 -5.61 -44.22
C SER A 8 26.05 -4.45 -43.29
N ILE A 9 26.18 -3.25 -43.84
CA ILE A 9 25.76 -1.93 -43.32
C ILE A 9 24.24 -1.77 -43.56
N GLY A 10 23.57 -1.00 -42.70
CA GLY A 10 22.19 -0.53 -42.88
C GLY A 10 21.87 0.49 -41.78
N GLU A 11 22.37 1.71 -41.93
CA GLU A 11 21.61 2.88 -42.41
C GLU A 11 20.71 3.50 -41.34
N CYS A 12 21.16 4.66 -40.90
CA CYS A 12 20.44 5.64 -40.11
C CYS A 12 19.24 6.17 -40.91
N SER A 13 18.10 6.36 -40.25
CA SER A 13 17.07 7.27 -40.73
C SER A 13 16.85 8.34 -39.68
N SER A 14 17.63 9.41 -39.81
CA SER A 14 17.28 10.73 -39.30
C SER A 14 16.17 11.29 -40.17
N SER A 15 14.98 11.47 -39.60
CA SER A 15 13.95 12.31 -40.19
C SER A 15 13.74 13.53 -39.30
N THR A 16 14.31 14.65 -39.73
CA THR A 16 13.85 15.98 -39.36
C THR A 16 12.44 16.18 -39.89
N SER A 17 11.49 16.56 -39.03
CA SER A 17 10.23 17.15 -39.47
C SER A 17 9.87 18.25 -38.49
N ALA A 18 9.94 19.49 -38.99
CA ALA A 18 9.57 20.70 -38.30
C ALA A 18 8.07 20.66 -37.94
N SER A 19 7.76 20.51 -36.67
CA SER A 19 6.42 20.76 -36.13
C SER A 19 6.53 21.07 -34.64
N SER A 20 7.14 22.19 -34.29
CA SER A 20 7.33 22.60 -32.88
C SER A 20 6.55 23.86 -32.52
N GLN A 21 5.65 24.33 -33.40
CA GLN A 21 4.81 25.51 -33.15
C GLN A 21 3.31 25.19 -33.03
N GLN A 22 2.83 24.03 -33.50
CA GLN A 22 1.41 23.67 -33.37
C GLN A 22 1.08 22.96 -32.06
N ASP A 23 1.99 22.18 -31.48
CA ASP A 23 1.72 21.43 -30.24
C ASP A 23 1.57 22.34 -29.01
N VAL A 24 2.30 23.46 -28.94
CA VAL A 24 2.23 24.39 -27.81
C VAL A 24 0.96 25.24 -27.79
N GLU A 25 0.30 25.41 -28.94
CA GLU A 25 -0.94 26.19 -29.06
C GLU A 25 -2.14 25.37 -28.57
N ASP A 26 -2.15 24.07 -28.87
CA ASP A 26 -3.16 23.11 -28.40
C ASP A 26 -3.09 22.90 -26.88
N ASP A 27 -1.87 22.76 -26.34
CA ASP A 27 -1.64 22.67 -24.89
C ASP A 27 -2.14 23.93 -24.14
N ARG A 28 -1.99 25.11 -24.75
CA ARG A 28 -2.51 26.37 -24.21
C ARG A 28 -4.03 26.41 -24.24
N MET A 29 -4.65 25.94 -25.32
CA MET A 29 -6.10 25.84 -25.42
C MET A 29 -6.67 24.90 -24.36
N ILE A 30 -6.03 23.74 -24.16
CA ILE A 30 -6.40 22.78 -23.12
C ILE A 30 -6.27 23.41 -21.72
N ALA A 31 -5.16 24.10 -21.44
CA ALA A 31 -4.94 24.75 -20.15
C ALA A 31 -6.00 25.82 -19.85
N VAL A 32 -6.41 26.62 -20.84
CA VAL A 32 -7.45 27.65 -20.69
C VAL A 32 -8.81 27.02 -20.39
N VAL A 33 -9.20 25.98 -21.15
CA VAL A 33 -10.48 25.26 -20.93
C VAL A 33 -10.53 24.63 -19.54
N LEU A 34 -9.44 23.99 -19.10
CA LEU A 34 -9.36 23.39 -17.76
C LEU A 34 -9.40 24.43 -16.63
N SER A 35 -8.78 25.60 -16.85
CA SER A 35 -8.78 26.69 -15.87
C SER A 35 -10.18 27.30 -15.69
N GLU A 36 -10.93 27.46 -16.79
CA GLU A 36 -12.33 27.90 -16.75
C GLU A 36 -13.26 26.89 -16.08
N GLU A 37 -13.01 25.58 -16.27
CA GLU A 37 -13.78 24.52 -15.62
C GLU A 37 -13.49 24.46 -14.10
N TYR A 38 -12.23 24.63 -13.69
CA TYR A 38 -11.85 24.67 -12.28
C TYR A 38 -12.35 25.91 -11.54
N ALA A 39 -12.39 27.08 -12.20
CA ALA A 39 -12.94 28.29 -11.61
C ALA A 39 -14.46 28.17 -11.33
N LYS A 40 -15.19 27.34 -12.10
CA LYS A 40 -16.61 27.04 -11.88
C LYS A 40 -16.86 26.05 -10.73
N LEU A 41 -15.82 25.40 -10.19
CA LEU A 41 -15.91 24.47 -9.05
C LEU A 41 -15.80 25.15 -7.68
N ASP A 42 -15.86 26.50 -7.64
CA ASP A 42 -15.65 27.28 -6.41
C ASP A 42 -16.62 26.88 -5.28
N GLY A 43 -16.05 26.29 -4.24
CA GLY A 43 -16.71 26.00 -2.96
C GLY A 43 -17.62 24.77 -2.88
N ALA A 44 -17.98 24.12 -3.98
CA ALA A 44 -18.90 22.97 -3.94
C ALA A 44 -18.25 21.68 -3.40
N LEU A 45 -16.97 21.44 -3.70
CA LEU A 45 -16.22 20.27 -3.21
C LEU A 45 -15.90 20.38 -1.71
N GLY A 46 -15.53 21.57 -1.24
CA GLY A 46 -15.22 21.81 0.18
C GLY A 46 -16.41 21.56 1.10
N ARG A 47 -17.62 21.97 0.69
CA ARG A 47 -18.87 21.73 1.43
C ARG A 47 -19.36 20.28 1.34
N ARG A 48 -18.94 19.50 0.33
CA ARG A 48 -19.26 18.07 0.23
C ARG A 48 -18.43 17.21 1.17
N LEU A 49 -17.19 17.60 1.49
CA LEU A 49 -16.32 16.85 2.40
C LEU A 49 -16.72 17.00 3.87
N SER A 50 -17.27 18.15 4.27
CA SER A 50 -17.72 18.41 5.64
C SER A 50 -19.00 17.67 6.04
N ASN A 51 -19.75 17.14 5.06
CA ASN A 51 -21.00 16.39 5.26
C ASN A 51 -20.83 14.87 5.05
N LEU A 52 -19.62 14.37 4.81
CA LEU A 52 -19.36 12.94 4.75
C LEU A 52 -19.22 12.39 6.17
N ALA A 53 -20.16 11.52 6.57
CA ALA A 53 -20.00 10.72 7.78
C ALA A 53 -18.66 9.96 7.73
N PRO A 54 -17.97 9.74 8.86
CA PRO A 54 -16.65 9.10 8.89
C PRO A 54 -16.66 7.76 8.15
N VAL A 55 -16.11 7.75 6.93
CA VAL A 55 -16.02 6.56 6.06
C VAL A 55 -15.14 5.47 6.69
N ALA A 56 -14.35 5.83 7.72
CA ALA A 56 -13.41 4.96 8.41
C ALA A 56 -14.07 3.74 9.09
N LEU A 57 -15.30 3.83 9.60
CA LEU A 57 -15.94 2.69 10.28
C LEU A 57 -16.55 1.68 9.28
N PHE A 58 -17.13 2.17 8.19
CA PHE A 58 -17.75 1.34 7.15
C PHE A 58 -16.72 0.61 6.29
N ILE A 59 -15.55 1.22 6.05
CA ILE A 59 -14.44 0.54 5.38
C ILE A 59 -13.89 -0.57 6.28
N LEU A 60 -13.78 -0.36 7.59
CA LEU A 60 -13.33 -1.39 8.51
C LEU A 60 -14.31 -2.57 8.58
N ASP A 61 -15.62 -2.31 8.70
CA ASP A 61 -16.65 -3.34 8.64
C ASP A 61 -16.68 -4.08 7.29
N LYS A 62 -16.56 -3.36 6.16
CA LYS A 62 -16.46 -3.98 4.83
C LYS A 62 -15.17 -4.79 4.66
N LEU A 63 -14.04 -4.36 5.22
CA LEU A 63 -12.79 -5.13 5.17
C LEU A 63 -12.90 -6.40 6.00
N ILE A 64 -13.46 -6.31 7.21
CA ILE A 64 -13.72 -7.45 8.10
C ILE A 64 -14.70 -8.44 7.44
N ARG A 65 -15.81 -7.94 6.86
CA ARG A 65 -16.81 -8.73 6.12
C ARG A 65 -16.32 -9.22 4.75
N LYS A 66 -15.28 -8.62 4.16
CA LYS A 66 -14.65 -9.09 2.93
C LYS A 66 -13.61 -10.17 3.22
N PHE A 67 -12.98 -10.13 4.38
CA PHE A 67 -12.10 -11.20 4.85
C PHE A 67 -12.84 -12.53 4.98
N SER A 68 -14.10 -12.52 5.43
CA SER A 68 -14.95 -13.71 5.47
C SER A 68 -15.36 -14.29 4.09
N ARG A 69 -14.99 -13.61 2.99
CA ARG A 69 -15.19 -14.07 1.59
C ARG A 69 -13.88 -14.22 0.79
N SER A 70 -12.72 -14.35 1.44
CA SER A 70 -11.41 -14.23 0.75
C SER A 70 -10.79 -15.52 0.18
N HIS A 71 -11.52 -16.63 0.12
CA HIS A 71 -10.99 -17.90 -0.42
C HIS A 71 -10.48 -17.81 -1.88
N PRO A 72 -11.14 -17.10 -2.82
CA PRO A 72 -10.68 -17.09 -4.22
C PRO A 72 -9.34 -16.37 -4.43
N ARG A 73 -9.03 -15.36 -3.61
CA ARG A 73 -7.81 -14.56 -3.78
C ARG A 73 -6.58 -15.25 -3.20
N LEU A 74 -6.72 -16.01 -2.12
CA LEU A 74 -5.62 -16.77 -1.54
C LEU A 74 -5.18 -17.90 -2.48
N ASN A 75 -6.14 -18.58 -3.13
CA ASN A 75 -5.87 -19.69 -4.02
C ASN A 75 -5.04 -19.29 -5.26
N ILE A 76 -5.22 -18.07 -5.79
CA ILE A 76 -4.40 -17.53 -6.90
C ILE A 76 -2.90 -17.53 -6.54
N TYR A 77 -2.59 -17.34 -5.26
CA TYR A 77 -1.21 -17.33 -4.74
C TYR A 77 -0.79 -18.65 -4.10
N GLY A 78 -1.59 -19.72 -4.22
CA GLY A 78 -1.33 -21.00 -3.55
C GLY A 78 -1.36 -20.93 -2.01
N LEU A 79 -2.05 -19.92 -1.46
CA LEU A 79 -2.21 -19.71 -0.02
C LEU A 79 -3.55 -20.26 0.46
N TYR A 80 -3.63 -20.59 1.74
CA TYR A 80 -4.86 -21.03 2.41
C TYR A 80 -4.99 -20.38 3.78
N GLU A 81 -6.23 -20.30 4.28
CA GLU A 81 -6.52 -19.75 5.60
C GLU A 81 -6.33 -20.80 6.69
N VAL A 82 -5.57 -20.46 7.73
CA VAL A 82 -5.45 -21.25 8.95
C VAL A 82 -6.24 -20.57 10.06
N LYS A 83 -7.20 -21.29 10.64
CA LYS A 83 -7.97 -20.77 11.78
C LYS A 83 -7.11 -20.75 13.03
N VAL A 84 -7.00 -19.57 13.65
CA VAL A 84 -6.40 -19.39 14.97
C VAL A 84 -7.48 -19.10 16.02
N SER A 85 -7.16 -19.33 17.30
CA SER A 85 -8.08 -19.00 18.39
C SER A 85 -8.40 -17.50 18.39
N GLY A 86 -9.68 -17.15 18.55
CA GLY A 86 -10.18 -15.77 18.56
C GLY A 86 -9.99 -15.06 19.91
N ASP A 87 -8.88 -15.33 20.61
CA ASP A 87 -8.54 -14.69 21.88
C ASP A 87 -7.73 -13.39 21.67
N GLY A 88 -7.40 -12.69 22.75
CA GLY A 88 -6.54 -11.49 22.71
C GLY A 88 -5.08 -11.78 22.29
N ASN A 89 -4.73 -13.04 22.02
CA ASN A 89 -3.40 -13.47 21.58
C ASN A 89 -3.39 -13.87 20.10
N CYS A 90 -4.53 -13.80 19.40
CA CYS A 90 -4.70 -14.31 18.04
C CYS A 90 -3.63 -13.83 17.07
N GLN A 91 -3.22 -12.56 17.15
CA GLN A 91 -2.16 -12.00 16.31
C GLN A 91 -0.80 -12.67 16.54
N PHE A 92 -0.44 -12.92 17.81
CA PHE A 92 0.82 -13.60 18.15
C PHE A 92 0.76 -15.09 17.83
N ARG A 93 -0.42 -15.72 17.95
CA ARG A 93 -0.65 -17.11 17.54
C ARG A 93 -0.50 -17.26 16.02
N ALA A 94 -1.05 -16.34 15.24
CA ALA A 94 -0.90 -16.32 13.79
C ALA A 94 0.57 -16.15 13.38
N LEU A 95 1.29 -15.20 14.00
CA LEU A 95 2.73 -15.03 13.73
C LEU A 95 3.55 -16.27 14.14
N SER A 96 3.24 -16.86 15.29
CA SER A 96 3.87 -18.09 15.75
C SER A 96 3.66 -19.24 14.77
N ASP A 97 2.45 -19.39 14.25
CA ASP A 97 2.15 -20.42 13.25
C ASP A 97 2.94 -20.22 11.94
N GLN A 98 3.09 -18.97 11.49
CA GLN A 98 3.88 -18.67 10.29
C GLN A 98 5.38 -18.95 10.47
N ILE A 99 5.94 -18.66 11.65
CA ILE A 99 7.38 -18.78 11.92
C ILE A 99 7.76 -20.21 12.35
N TYR A 100 6.99 -20.78 13.27
CA TYR A 100 7.32 -22.05 13.95
C TYR A 100 6.44 -23.22 13.51
N ARG A 101 5.52 -23.01 12.56
CA ARG A 101 4.49 -24.01 12.18
C ARG A 101 3.68 -24.51 13.38
N SER A 102 3.54 -23.67 14.40
CA SER A 102 2.81 -23.95 15.63
C SER A 102 2.37 -22.65 16.30
N PRO A 103 1.11 -22.52 16.73
CA PRO A 103 0.61 -21.35 17.46
C PRO A 103 1.07 -21.31 18.93
N GLU A 104 1.70 -22.38 19.44
CA GLU A 104 2.02 -22.54 20.86
C GLU A 104 3.16 -21.62 21.35
N TYR A 105 4.02 -21.16 20.44
CA TYR A 105 5.12 -20.25 20.76
C TYR A 105 4.70 -18.77 20.81
N HIS A 106 3.40 -18.47 20.79
CA HIS A 106 2.88 -17.10 20.78
C HIS A 106 3.39 -16.21 21.93
N LYS A 107 3.65 -16.79 23.11
CA LYS A 107 4.24 -16.06 24.25
C LYS A 107 5.68 -15.63 23.97
N HIS A 108 6.47 -16.48 23.31
CA HIS A 108 7.84 -16.15 22.92
C HIS A 108 7.85 -15.09 21.83
N VAL A 109 7.01 -15.24 20.80
CA VAL A 109 6.83 -14.22 19.75
C VAL A 109 6.46 -12.87 20.35
N ARG A 110 5.50 -12.81 21.28
CA ARG A 110 5.13 -11.56 21.97
C ARG A 110 6.33 -10.92 22.68
N LYS A 111 7.16 -11.72 23.37
CA LYS A 111 8.35 -11.20 24.06
C LYS A 111 9.33 -10.55 23.09
N GLU A 112 9.62 -11.20 21.97
CA GLU A 112 10.53 -10.65 20.96
C GLU A 112 9.96 -9.39 20.30
N VAL A 113 8.65 -9.37 19.98
CA VAL A 113 7.98 -8.17 19.47
C VAL A 113 8.09 -7.01 20.46
N VAL A 114 7.82 -7.25 21.75
CA VAL A 114 7.92 -6.21 22.78
C VAL A 114 9.36 -5.72 22.97
N LYS A 115 10.35 -6.62 22.85
CA LYS A 115 11.77 -6.25 22.88
C LYS A 115 12.11 -5.34 21.70
N GLN A 116 11.74 -5.72 20.48
CA GLN A 116 11.94 -4.90 19.29
C GLN A 116 11.28 -3.52 19.39
N LEU A 117 10.04 -3.46 19.91
CA LEU A 117 9.35 -2.19 20.16
C LEU A 117 10.13 -1.29 21.13
N LYS A 118 10.80 -1.86 22.14
CA LYS A 118 11.64 -1.07 23.06
C LYS A 118 12.92 -0.59 22.39
N ASP A 119 13.58 -1.46 21.66
CA ASP A 119 14.92 -1.21 21.11
C ASP A 119 14.88 -0.28 19.89
N SER A 120 13.78 -0.27 19.14
CA SER A 120 13.64 0.47 17.86
C SER A 120 12.51 1.50 17.87
N ARG A 121 12.33 2.21 18.99
CA ARG A 121 11.27 3.23 19.18
C ARG A 121 11.06 4.18 18.00
N PRO A 122 12.10 4.80 17.38
CA PRO A 122 11.91 5.77 16.30
C PRO A 122 11.13 5.22 15.09
N LEU A 123 11.20 3.90 14.84
CA LEU A 123 10.50 3.26 13.73
C LEU A 123 8.99 3.14 13.97
N TYR A 124 8.57 3.13 15.23
CA TYR A 124 7.21 2.75 15.60
C TYR A 124 6.39 3.86 16.24
N GLU A 125 7.06 4.84 16.88
CA GLU A 125 6.36 5.85 17.68
C GLU A 125 5.32 6.65 16.89
N GLY A 126 5.61 6.98 15.63
CA GLY A 126 4.68 7.72 14.76
C GLY A 126 3.35 6.99 14.48
N TYR A 127 3.29 5.68 14.68
CA TYR A 127 2.08 4.88 14.49
C TYR A 127 1.25 4.71 15.76
N VAL A 128 1.75 5.17 16.91
CA VAL A 128 1.12 4.95 18.22
C VAL A 128 0.42 6.24 18.68
N PRO A 129 -0.92 6.31 18.71
CA PRO A 129 -1.67 7.51 19.08
C PRO A 129 -1.69 7.79 20.60
N MET A 130 -0.72 7.26 21.35
CA MET A 130 -0.60 7.39 22.80
C MET A 130 0.86 7.45 23.22
N LYS A 131 1.12 7.73 24.51
CA LYS A 131 2.49 7.69 25.05
C LYS A 131 3.14 6.33 24.76
N TYR A 132 4.21 6.33 23.98
CA TYR A 132 4.86 5.10 23.49
C TYR A 132 5.23 4.13 24.62
N LYS A 133 5.68 4.65 25.75
CA LYS A 133 5.98 3.88 26.96
C LYS A 133 4.78 3.11 27.52
N HIS A 134 3.57 3.67 27.40
CA HIS A 134 2.35 2.97 27.81
C HIS A 134 2.02 1.84 26.83
N TYR A 135 2.21 2.09 25.53
CA TYR A 135 1.89 1.15 24.47
C TYR A 135 2.67 -0.17 24.59
N TYR A 136 4.01 -0.16 24.65
CA TYR A 136 4.76 -1.41 24.75
C TYR A 136 4.54 -2.13 26.09
N LYS A 137 4.20 -1.40 27.17
CA LYS A 137 3.80 -2.02 28.45
C LYS A 137 2.46 -2.73 28.35
N LYS A 138 1.51 -2.16 27.60
CA LYS A 138 0.23 -2.80 27.31
C LYS A 138 0.42 -4.04 26.42
N MET A 139 1.30 -3.97 25.41
CA MET A 139 1.65 -5.11 24.55
C MET A 139 2.36 -6.25 25.29
N ALA A 140 2.99 -5.97 26.43
CA ALA A 140 3.66 -6.97 27.26
C ALA A 140 2.69 -7.80 28.13
N LYS A 141 1.42 -7.39 28.25
CA LYS A 141 0.36 -8.13 28.95
C LYS A 141 -0.16 -9.22 28.04
#